data_AF-A0A481DHF1-F1
#
_entry.id   AF-A0A481DHF1-F1
#
_cell.length_a   1.000
_cell.length_b   1.000
_cell.length_c   1.000
_cell.angle_alpha   90.00
_cell.angle_beta   90.00
_cell.angle_gamma   90.00
#
_symmetry.space_group_name_H-M   'P 1'
#
loop_
_entity.id
_entity.type
_entity.pdbx_description
1 polymer ?
#
loop_
_entity_poly.entity_id
_entity_poly.type
_entity_poly.pdbx_seq_one_letter_code
_entity_poly.pdbx_strand_id
1 'polypeptide(L)'
;MWQLLLPLALWLGTMGLGRAELTAAQLRGLQVALEEFHKHPPVQWAFRETGVNSAMDTPFPAGTFVRLEFKLQQTSCRKRDWKKAECKVKPNGVSEGQRV
;
A
#
# COMPACT_ATOMS: atom_id res chain seq x y z
N MET A 1 -38.74 -15.94 24.29
CA MET A 1 -37.58 -15.98 25.21
C MET A 1 -36.53 -16.86 24.53
N TRP A 2 -35.75 -16.38 23.55
CA TRP A 2 -34.61 -15.46 23.65
C TRP A 2 -33.40 -16.13 24.33
N GLN A 3 -32.26 -16.20 23.61
CA GLN A 3 -30.86 -16.38 24.07
C GLN A 3 -30.37 -17.85 24.12
N LEU A 4 -29.28 -18.35 23.52
CA LEU A 4 -28.14 -17.77 22.81
C LEU A 4 -27.61 -18.80 21.79
N LEU A 5 -27.66 -18.49 20.50
CA LEU A 5 -26.66 -18.97 19.56
C LEU A 5 -25.94 -17.72 19.07
N LEU A 6 -24.95 -17.26 19.85
CA LEU A 6 -23.96 -16.33 19.36
C LEU A 6 -23.22 -17.07 18.23
N PRO A 7 -23.38 -16.68 16.95
CA PRO A 7 -22.55 -17.25 15.92
C PRO A 7 -21.14 -16.75 16.17
N LEU A 8 -20.20 -17.70 16.22
CA LEU A 8 -18.77 -17.50 16.26
C LEU A 8 -18.32 -16.83 14.94
N ALA A 9 -18.68 -15.56 14.77
CA ALA A 9 -18.48 -14.80 13.54
C ALA A 9 -18.01 -13.40 13.91
N LEU A 10 -16.84 -13.31 14.54
CA LEU A 10 -16.19 -12.03 14.72
C LEU A 10 -14.67 -12.09 14.51
N TRP A 11 -14.19 -12.89 13.55
CA TRP A 11 -12.80 -12.80 13.05
C TRP A 11 -12.76 -12.82 11.52
N LEU A 12 -13.43 -11.87 10.89
CA LEU A 12 -13.20 -11.57 9.48
C LEU A 12 -12.95 -10.07 9.33
N GLY A 13 -11.67 -9.72 9.15
CA GLY A 13 -11.32 -8.50 8.44
C GLY A 13 -10.41 -7.50 9.15
N THR A 14 -9.34 -7.92 9.83
CA THR A 14 -8.16 -7.04 10.01
C THR A 14 -7.11 -7.33 8.96
N MET A 15 -7.49 -7.34 7.67
CA MET A 15 -6.51 -7.25 6.58
C MET A 15 -6.27 -5.78 6.28
N GLY A 16 -5.44 -5.17 7.13
CA GLY A 16 -5.06 -3.77 7.04
C GLY A 16 -3.79 -3.50 7.83
N LEU A 17 -2.82 -4.40 7.79
CA LEU A 17 -1.43 -4.14 8.19
C LEU A 17 -0.77 -3.20 7.16
N GLY A 18 -1.41 -2.09 6.82
CA GLY A 18 -1.06 -1.31 5.63
C GLY A 18 -0.06 -0.19 5.89
N ARG A 19 -0.12 0.44 7.06
CA ARG A 19 0.70 1.64 7.33
C ARG A 19 1.06 1.87 8.79
N ALA A 20 0.24 1.39 9.72
CA ALA A 20 0.43 1.62 11.16
C ALA A 20 1.64 0.87 11.76
N GLU A 21 2.22 -0.09 11.04
CA GLU A 21 3.34 -0.91 11.52
C GLU A 21 4.69 -0.60 10.85
N LEU A 22 4.73 0.34 9.90
CA LEU A 22 5.97 0.66 9.20
C LEU A 22 6.87 1.55 10.05
N THR A 23 8.17 1.25 10.08
CA THR A 23 9.17 2.14 10.67
C THR A 23 9.22 3.47 9.91
N ALA A 24 9.78 4.51 10.53
CA ALA A 24 9.97 5.79 9.84
C ALA A 24 10.84 5.66 8.57
N ALA A 25 11.81 4.74 8.56
CA ALA A 25 12.62 4.45 7.38
C ALA A 25 11.79 3.79 6.27
N GLN A 26 10.96 2.81 6.63
CA GLN A 26 10.04 2.13 5.71
C GLN A 26 8.99 3.06 5.13
N LEU A 27 8.40 3.95 5.94
CA LEU A 27 7.46 4.96 5.47
C LEU A 27 8.10 5.91 4.44
N ARG A 28 9.34 6.35 4.71
CA ARG A 28 10.10 7.16 3.76
C ARG A 28 10.41 6.39 2.49
N GLY A 29 10.85 5.14 2.60
CA GLY A 29 11.13 4.26 1.46
C GLY A 29 9.90 4.08 0.57
N LEU A 30 8.73 3.81 1.17
CA LEU A 30 7.46 3.68 0.46
C LEU A 30 7.10 4.97 -0.27
N GLN A 31 7.28 6.12 0.38
CA GLN A 31 7.01 7.42 -0.25
C GLN A 31 7.92 7.66 -1.45
N VAL A 32 9.22 7.40 -1.34
CA VAL A 32 10.18 7.53 -2.44
C VAL A 32 9.82 6.57 -3.58
N ALA A 33 9.50 5.31 -3.28
CA ALA A 33 9.11 4.32 -4.27
C ALA A 33 7.85 4.74 -5.03
N LEU A 34 6.84 5.27 -4.33
CA LEU A 34 5.62 5.79 -4.95
C LEU A 34 5.90 7.01 -5.83
N GLU A 35 6.78 7.92 -5.39
CA GLU A 35 7.17 9.09 -6.18
C GLU A 35 7.89 8.66 -7.46
N GLU A 36 8.85 7.74 -7.36
CA GLU A 36 9.60 7.23 -8.49
C GLU A 36 8.71 6.45 -9.46
N PHE A 37 7.81 5.61 -8.96
CA PHE A 37 6.81 4.90 -9.75
C PHE A 37 6.03 5.87 -10.66
N HIS A 38 5.56 6.99 -10.11
CA HIS A 38 4.81 7.99 -10.87
C HIS A 38 5.68 8.94 -11.72
N LYS A 39 7.01 8.85 -11.67
CA LYS A 39 7.88 9.53 -12.66
C LYS A 39 7.99 8.74 -13.96
N HIS A 40 7.82 7.41 -13.93
CA HIS A 40 7.98 6.58 -15.11
C HIS A 40 7.02 6.98 -16.25
N PRO A 41 7.53 7.22 -17.49
CA PRO A 41 6.70 7.65 -18.62
C PRO A 41 5.55 6.68 -18.98
N PRO A 42 5.70 5.34 -18.90
CA PRO A 42 4.61 4.42 -19.21
C PRO A 42 3.42 4.51 -18.25
N VAL A 43 3.64 4.97 -17.01
CA VAL A 43 2.54 5.17 -16.05
C VAL A 43 1.74 6.40 -16.50
N GLN A 44 0.43 6.21 -16.73
CA GLN A 44 -0.49 7.27 -17.22
C GLN A 44 -1.60 7.61 -16.20
N TRP A 45 -1.88 6.67 -15.30
CA TRP A 45 -2.91 6.79 -14.27
C TRP A 45 -2.27 6.96 -12.91
N ALA A 46 -3.03 7.50 -11.96
CA ALA A 46 -2.63 7.50 -10.57
C ALA A 46 -2.89 6.13 -9.96
N PHE A 47 -1.91 5.61 -9.22
CA PHE A 47 -2.02 4.39 -8.45
C PHE A 47 -1.93 4.73 -6.96
N ARG A 48 -2.64 3.95 -6.15
CA ARG A 48 -2.55 4.03 -4.69
C ARG A 48 -2.03 2.74 -4.13
N GLU A 49 -1.21 2.86 -3.08
CA GLU A 49 -0.91 1.75 -2.22
C GLU A 49 -2.18 1.28 -1.50
N THR A 50 -2.44 -0.03 -1.54
CA THR A 50 -3.62 -0.66 -0.92
C THR A 50 -3.25 -1.73 0.09
N GLY A 51 -1.98 -2.07 0.20
CA GLY A 51 -1.44 -2.90 1.25
C GLY A 51 0.06 -3.09 1.09
N VAL A 52 0.78 -3.20 2.21
CA VAL A 52 2.16 -3.66 2.25
C VAL A 52 2.16 -5.16 2.55
N ASN A 53 2.75 -5.94 1.65
CA ASN A 53 2.89 -7.39 1.80
C ASN A 53 4.07 -7.73 2.72
N SER A 54 5.19 -7.01 2.61
CA SER A 54 6.33 -7.15 3.52
C SER A 54 7.16 -5.87 3.59
N ALA A 55 7.78 -5.65 4.75
CA ALA A 55 8.74 -4.58 4.98
C ALA A 55 9.87 -5.13 5.86
N MET A 56 11.11 -4.99 5.40
CA MET A 56 12.28 -5.52 6.11
C MET A 56 13.42 -4.50 6.10
N ASP A 57 13.94 -4.24 7.30
CA ASP A 57 15.10 -3.40 7.51
C ASP A 57 16.33 -4.32 7.64
N THR A 58 17.37 -4.06 6.85
CA THR A 58 18.65 -4.76 6.93
C THR A 58 19.74 -3.74 7.30
N PRO A 59 20.30 -3.82 8.52
CA PRO A 59 21.37 -2.90 8.92
C PRO A 59 22.66 -3.23 8.17
N PHE A 60 23.29 -2.22 7.59
CA PHE A 60 24.64 -2.30 7.04
C PHE A 60 25.53 -1.20 7.64
N PRO A 61 26.87 -1.36 7.63
CA PRO A 61 27.78 -0.32 8.14
C PRO A 61 27.62 1.04 7.46
N ALA A 62 27.19 1.07 6.19
CA ALA A 62 26.95 2.29 5.43
C ALA A 62 25.52 2.87 5.61
N GLY A 63 24.66 2.22 6.40
CA GLY A 63 23.28 2.63 6.64
C GLY A 63 22.30 1.46 6.62
N THR A 64 21.01 1.74 6.87
CA THR A 64 19.96 0.73 6.83
C THR A 64 19.40 0.60 5.41
N PHE A 65 19.45 -0.60 4.85
CA PHE A 65 18.75 -0.93 3.62
C PHE A 65 17.31 -1.33 3.94
N VAL A 66 16.34 -0.81 3.20
CA VAL A 66 14.92 -1.07 3.42
C VAL A 66 14.38 -1.77 2.18
N ARG A 67 13.83 -2.97 2.38
CA ARG A 67 13.16 -3.75 1.33
C ARG A 67 11.66 -3.71 1.55
N LEU A 68 10.91 -3.33 0.51
CA LEU A 68 9.46 -3.21 0.57
C LEU A 68 8.80 -4.03 -0.53
N GLU A 69 7.74 -4.75 -0.18
CA GLU A 69 6.82 -5.34 -1.15
C GLU A 69 5.42 -4.83 -0.85
N PHE A 70 4.78 -4.18 -1.81
CA PHE A 70 3.47 -3.56 -1.63
C PHE A 70 2.62 -3.66 -2.89
N LYS A 71 1.32 -3.46 -2.71
CA LYS A 71 0.30 -3.53 -3.76
C LYS A 71 -0.11 -2.14 -4.16
N LEU A 72 -0.13 -1.91 -5.47
CA LEU A 72 -0.66 -0.73 -6.11
C LEU A 72 -1.99 -1.07 -6.78
N GLN A 73 -2.95 -0.16 -6.70
CA GLN A 73 -4.20 -0.27 -7.42
C GLN A 73 -4.51 1.03 -8.16
N GLN A 74 -4.89 0.90 -9.42
CA GLN A 74 -5.24 2.02 -10.27
C GLN A 74 -6.44 2.79 -9.71
N THR A 75 -6.39 4.11 -9.78
CA THR A 75 -7.48 5.01 -9.39
C THR A 75 -8.23 5.57 -10.60
N SER A 76 -9.28 6.35 -10.35
CA SER A 76 -9.99 7.11 -11.39
C SER A 76 -9.22 8.34 -11.90
N CYS A 77 -8.12 8.72 -11.26
CA CYS A 77 -7.36 9.93 -11.57
C CYS A 77 -6.22 9.70 -12.57
N ARG A 78 -5.84 10.77 -13.28
CA ARG A 78 -4.62 10.80 -14.08
C ARG A 78 -3.38 10.87 -13.19
N LYS A 79 -2.24 10.42 -13.71
CA LYS A 79 -0.97 10.41 -12.98
C LYS A 79 -0.64 11.74 -12.31
N ARG A 80 -0.86 12.88 -12.97
CA ARG A 80 -0.58 14.22 -12.39
C ARG A 80 -1.28 14.51 -11.06
N ASP A 81 -2.40 13.82 -10.80
CA ASP A 81 -3.26 14.03 -9.65
C ASP A 81 -3.03 12.97 -8.56
N TRP A 82 -1.99 12.13 -8.66
CA TRP A 82 -1.83 10.93 -7.81
C TRP A 82 -1.72 11.17 -6.30
N LYS A 83 -1.27 12.36 -5.88
CA LYS A 83 -1.21 12.75 -4.46
C LYS A 83 -2.55 13.24 -3.90
N LYS A 84 -3.56 13.45 -4.74
CA LYS A 84 -4.84 14.02 -4.33
C LYS A 84 -5.70 13.00 -3.56
N ALA A 85 -6.35 13.45 -2.49
CA ALA A 85 -7.10 12.59 -1.58
C ALA A 85 -8.40 12.05 -2.21
N GLU A 86 -8.97 12.79 -3.17
CA GLU A 86 -10.19 12.45 -3.91
C GLU A 86 -10.02 11.32 -4.93
N CYS A 87 -8.78 10.91 -5.24
CA CYS A 87 -8.51 9.85 -6.20
C CYS A 87 -8.87 8.47 -5.65
N LYS A 88 -10.12 8.07 -5.88
CA LYS A 88 -10.66 6.79 -5.42
C LYS A 88 -10.08 5.65 -6.24
N VAL A 89 -9.75 4.57 -5.53
CA VAL A 89 -9.35 3.30 -6.13
C VAL A 89 -10.48 2.77 -7.01
N LYS A 90 -10.13 2.31 -8.21
CA LYS A 90 -11.09 1.70 -9.12
C LYS A 90 -11.26 0.23 -8.72
N PRO A 91 -12.47 -0.24 -8.35
CA PRO A 91 -12.67 -1.60 -7.81
C PRO A 91 -12.25 -2.71 -8.79
N ASN A 92 -12.39 -2.47 -10.11
CA ASN A 92 -11.91 -3.35 -11.17
C ASN A 92 -10.75 -2.70 -11.97
N GLY A 93 -9.92 -1.91 -11.29
CA GLY A 93 -8.70 -1.34 -11.86
C GLY A 93 -7.59 -2.37 -11.98
N VAL A 94 -6.56 -2.05 -12.78
CA VAL A 94 -5.33 -2.82 -12.80
C VAL A 94 -4.69 -2.78 -11.42
N SER A 95 -4.31 -3.94 -10.90
CA SER A 95 -3.53 -4.10 -9.67
C SER A 95 -2.11 -4.51 -10.04
N GLU A 96 -1.12 -3.90 -9.39
CA GLU A 96 0.30 -4.15 -9.67
C GLU A 96 1.04 -4.42 -8.36
N GLY A 97 1.88 -5.45 -8.35
CA GLY A 97 2.76 -5.75 -7.23
C GLY A 97 4.09 -5.04 -7.42
N GLN A 98 4.51 -4.24 -6.45
CA GLN A 98 5.77 -3.53 -6.49
C GLN A 98 6.72 -4.11 -5.43
N ARG A 99 7.96 -4.42 -5.85
CA ARG A 99 9.07 -4.79 -4.97
C ARG A 99 10.20 -3.79 -5.20
N VAL A 100 10.71 -3.20 -4.12
CA VAL A 100 11.83 -2.26 -4.12
C VAL A 100 12.82 -2.57 -3.01
#